data_AF-A0A1V5UDD9-F1
#
_entry.id   AF-A0A1V5UDD9-F1
#
_cell.length_a   1.000
_cell.length_b   1.000
_cell.length_c   1.000
_cell.angle_alpha   90.00
_cell.angle_beta   90.00
_cell.angle_gamma   90.00
#
_symmetry.space_group_name_H-M   'P 1'
#
loop_
_entity.id
_entity.type
_entity.pdbx_description
1 polymer ?
#
loop_
_entity_poly.entity_id
_entity_poly.type
_entity_poly.pdbx_seq_one_letter_code
_entity_poly.pdbx_strand_id
1 'polypeptide(L)'
;MNRLKEIRELMAKAESLQLENREIIGKYTMAELCAIYNGIGPDSFPEWLRDVISSLHPSLAVVAFIHDIEWHESDGSNEKFAESNARFKTNGYRVAKAGYGWWNPLRYIVMNQARRFGNLCQLFGWSAWCSPCECAVCRKKKEMENA
;
A
#
# COMPACT_ATOMS: atom_id res chain seq x y z
N MET A 1 -17.14 2.58 8.52
CA MET A 1 -16.65 1.28 9.04
C MET A 1 -15.60 1.58 10.12
N ASN A 2 -15.52 0.82 11.21
CA ASN A 2 -14.50 1.07 12.24
C ASN A 2 -13.11 0.76 11.66
N ARG A 3 -12.17 1.72 11.69
CA ARG A 3 -10.80 1.58 11.12
C ARG A 3 -10.07 0.34 11.66
N LEU A 4 -10.28 -0.03 12.92
CA LEU A 4 -9.70 -1.24 13.50
C LEU A 4 -10.22 -2.52 12.83
N LYS A 5 -11.50 -2.54 12.44
CA LYS A 5 -12.11 -3.68 11.75
C LYS A 5 -11.54 -3.80 10.34
N GLU A 6 -11.39 -2.68 9.64
CA GLU A 6 -10.80 -2.63 8.31
C GLU A 6 -9.35 -3.15 8.31
N ILE A 7 -8.48 -2.67 9.21
CA ILE A 7 -7.11 -3.16 9.30
C ILE A 7 -7.07 -4.68 9.56
N ARG A 8 -7.91 -5.19 10.47
CA ARG A 8 -7.99 -6.64 10.72
C ARG A 8 -8.40 -7.44 9.48
N GLU A 9 -9.35 -6.94 8.71
CA GLU A 9 -9.78 -7.56 7.45
C GLU A 9 -8.64 -7.55 6.42
N LEU A 10 -7.91 -6.43 6.31
CA LEU A 10 -6.74 -6.31 5.42
C LEU A 10 -5.63 -7.29 5.82
N MET A 11 -5.32 -7.42 7.13
CA MET A 11 -4.35 -8.39 7.64
C MET A 11 -4.75 -9.83 7.32
N ALA A 12 -6.00 -10.21 7.61
CA ALA A 12 -6.51 -11.55 7.32
C ALA A 12 -6.50 -11.86 5.81
N LYS A 13 -6.76 -10.84 4.99
CA LYS A 13 -6.71 -10.96 3.53
C LYS A 13 -5.29 -11.09 3.00
N ALA A 14 -4.33 -10.35 3.58
CA ALA A 14 -2.92 -10.46 3.21
C ALA A 14 -2.39 -11.88 3.49
N GLU A 15 -2.75 -12.46 4.63
CA GLU A 15 -2.38 -13.83 4.99
C GLU A 15 -3.09 -14.86 4.12
N SER A 16 -4.42 -14.80 3.98
CA SER A 16 -5.16 -15.81 3.21
C SER A 16 -4.76 -15.86 1.73
N LEU A 17 -4.37 -14.73 1.15
CA LEU A 17 -3.90 -14.64 -0.23
C LEU A 17 -2.38 -14.86 -0.38
N GLN A 18 -1.66 -15.09 0.73
CA GLN A 18 -0.21 -15.23 0.77
C GLN A 18 0.49 -14.10 -0.01
N LEU A 19 0.12 -12.85 0.26
CA LEU A 19 0.72 -11.70 -0.43
C LEU A 19 2.22 -11.60 -0.13
N GLU A 20 2.98 -11.13 -1.11
CA GLU A 20 4.42 -10.87 -0.97
C GLU A 20 4.64 -9.79 0.10
N ASN A 21 5.64 -10.01 0.96
CA ASN A 21 6.03 -9.13 2.07
C ASN A 21 4.97 -8.91 3.16
N ARG A 22 3.95 -9.75 3.26
CA ARG A 22 2.90 -9.61 4.29
C ARG A 22 3.43 -9.66 5.73
N GLU A 23 4.57 -10.30 5.94
CA GLU A 23 5.26 -10.41 7.22
C GLU A 23 5.67 -9.05 7.82
N ILE A 24 5.86 -8.02 6.98
CA ILE A 24 6.16 -6.65 7.42
C ILE A 24 5.10 -6.10 8.37
N ILE A 25 3.85 -6.55 8.22
CA ILE A 25 2.71 -6.16 9.07
C ILE A 25 2.99 -6.50 10.54
N GLY A 26 3.66 -7.63 10.81
CA GLY A 26 3.92 -8.13 12.17
C GLY A 26 4.88 -7.27 13.00
N LYS A 27 5.56 -6.30 12.36
CA LYS A 27 6.47 -5.37 13.05
C LYS A 27 5.74 -4.26 13.81
N TYR A 28 4.46 -4.05 13.51
CA TYR A 28 3.70 -2.90 13.99
C TYR A 28 2.51 -3.30 14.86
N THR A 29 2.23 -2.48 15.86
CA THR A 29 0.99 -2.58 16.63
C THR A 29 -0.22 -2.15 15.81
N MET A 30 -1.42 -2.56 16.23
CA MET A 30 -2.67 -2.17 15.57
C MET A 30 -2.84 -0.65 15.49
N ALA A 31 -2.39 0.09 16.51
CA ALA A 31 -2.47 1.55 16.53
C ALA A 31 -1.52 2.20 15.51
N GLU A 32 -0.31 1.67 15.37
CA GLU A 32 0.66 2.12 14.36
C GLU A 32 0.17 1.78 12.95
N LEU A 33 -0.35 0.57 12.72
CA LEU A 33 -0.94 0.19 11.44
C LEU A 33 -2.10 1.12 11.04
N CYS A 34 -2.96 1.50 11.99
CA CYS A 34 -4.03 2.48 11.74
C CYS A 34 -3.52 3.88 11.40
N ALA A 35 -2.32 4.24 11.86
CA ALA A 35 -1.68 5.54 11.65
C ALA A 35 -0.79 5.58 10.40
N ILE A 36 -0.23 4.43 9.99
CA ILE A 36 0.53 4.25 8.76
C ILE A 36 -0.42 4.16 7.56
N TYR A 37 -1.45 3.30 7.68
CA TYR A 37 -2.40 3.11 6.60
C TYR A 37 -3.30 4.34 6.43
N ASN A 38 -3.12 5.02 5.31
CA ASN A 38 -3.88 6.23 5.00
C ASN A 38 -5.13 5.95 4.15
N GLY A 39 -5.41 4.67 3.87
CA GLY A 39 -6.43 4.27 2.91
C GLY A 39 -5.83 4.15 1.50
N ILE A 40 -6.69 4.02 0.49
CA ILE A 40 -6.24 4.08 -0.90
C ILE A 40 -6.03 5.56 -1.23
N GLY A 41 -4.79 6.03 -1.05
CA GLY A 41 -4.28 7.34 -1.46
C GLY A 41 -4.38 8.47 -0.43
N PRO A 42 -3.26 9.13 -0.08
CA PRO A 42 -3.27 10.28 0.82
C PRO A 42 -3.78 11.56 0.14
N ASP A 43 -4.38 12.45 0.93
CA ASP A 43 -4.88 13.76 0.49
C ASP A 43 -3.79 14.67 -0.08
N SER A 44 -2.52 14.41 0.24
CA SER A 44 -1.35 15.17 -0.24
C SER A 44 -0.99 14.89 -1.70
N PHE A 45 -1.62 13.91 -2.36
CA PHE A 45 -1.30 13.58 -3.74
C PHE A 45 -1.85 14.61 -4.74
N PRO A 46 -1.17 14.78 -5.90
CA PRO A 46 -1.70 15.56 -7.02
C PRO A 46 -3.07 15.04 -7.46
N GLU A 47 -3.94 15.93 -7.93
CA GLU A 47 -5.33 15.62 -8.31
C GLU A 47 -5.42 14.47 -9.33
N TRP A 48 -4.57 14.48 -10.36
CA TRP A 48 -4.50 13.41 -11.35
C TRP A 48 -4.13 12.04 -10.74
N LEU A 49 -3.36 12.02 -9.65
CA LEU A 49 -2.98 10.79 -8.93
C LEU A 49 -4.10 10.34 -7.99
N ARG A 50 -4.85 11.28 -7.39
CA ARG A 50 -6.09 10.97 -6.67
C ARG A 50 -7.16 10.38 -7.58
N ASP A 51 -7.25 10.81 -8.84
CA ASP A 51 -8.20 10.23 -9.80
C ASP A 51 -7.86 8.77 -10.13
N VAL A 52 -6.56 8.49 -10.33
CA VAL A 52 -6.08 7.11 -10.53
C VAL A 52 -6.41 6.24 -9.31
N ILE A 53 -6.19 6.77 -8.12
CA ILE A 53 -6.44 6.12 -6.84
C ILE A 53 -7.93 5.90 -6.57
N SER A 54 -8.76 6.89 -6.87
CA SER A 54 -10.22 6.82 -6.76
C SER A 54 -10.81 5.80 -7.73
N SER A 55 -10.12 5.55 -8.85
CA SER A 55 -10.47 4.50 -9.80
C SER A 55 -9.97 3.10 -9.40
N LEU A 56 -9.15 2.97 -8.35
CA LEU A 56 -8.66 1.67 -7.90
C LEU A 56 -9.81 0.84 -7.33
N HIS A 57 -9.90 -0.38 -7.83
CA HIS A 57 -10.91 -1.32 -7.38
C HIS A 57 -10.69 -1.65 -5.88
N PRO A 58 -11.75 -1.65 -5.04
CA PRO A 58 -11.65 -1.87 -3.59
C PRO A 58 -10.90 -3.15 -3.20
N SER A 59 -10.84 -4.15 -4.08
CA SER A 59 -10.06 -5.36 -3.85
C SER A 59 -8.58 -5.09 -3.60
N LEU A 60 -8.03 -4.00 -4.16
CA LEU A 60 -6.63 -3.58 -4.04
C LEU A 60 -6.29 -2.88 -2.72
N ALA A 61 -7.26 -2.62 -1.83
CA ALA A 61 -7.02 -2.02 -0.53
C ALA A 61 -5.92 -2.74 0.27
N VAL A 62 -5.90 -4.08 0.23
CA VAL A 62 -4.88 -4.91 0.92
C VAL A 62 -3.49 -4.78 0.30
N VAL A 63 -3.41 -4.46 -0.99
CA VAL A 63 -2.14 -4.24 -1.68
C VAL A 63 -1.59 -2.87 -1.32
N ALA A 64 -2.45 -1.84 -1.33
CA ALA A 64 -2.11 -0.50 -0.85
C ALA A 64 -1.69 -0.52 0.63
N PHE A 65 -2.33 -1.35 1.45
CA PHE A 65 -1.97 -1.49 2.86
C PHE A 65 -0.53 -1.99 3.07
N ILE A 66 -0.10 -3.02 2.34
CA ILE A 66 1.30 -3.49 2.41
C ILE A 66 2.25 -2.42 1.88
N HIS A 67 1.89 -1.77 0.77
CA HIS A 67 2.69 -0.71 0.14
C HIS A 67 2.90 0.49 1.08
N ASP A 68 1.86 0.97 1.77
CA ASP A 68 1.98 2.04 2.76
C ASP A 68 2.98 1.71 3.88
N ILE A 69 3.02 0.45 4.33
CA ILE A 69 3.96 0.00 5.36
C ILE A 69 5.39 -0.06 4.80
N GLU A 70 5.57 -0.56 3.57
CA GLU A 70 6.88 -0.57 2.90
C GLU A 70 7.44 0.84 2.73
N TRP A 71 6.58 1.81 2.42
CA TRP A 71 6.96 3.22 2.25
C TRP A 71 7.22 3.92 3.57
N HIS A 72 6.53 3.51 4.64
CA HIS A 72 6.87 3.92 5.98
C HIS A 72 8.27 3.42 6.42
N GLU A 73 8.69 2.22 5.97
CA GLU A 73 10.04 1.69 6.17
C GLU A 73 11.07 2.15 5.11
N SER A 74 10.75 3.14 4.29
CA SER A 74 11.66 3.60 3.24
C SER A 74 13.03 3.97 3.81
N ASP A 75 14.07 3.36 3.23
CA ASP A 75 15.48 3.68 3.49
C ASP A 75 16.10 4.56 2.40
N GLY A 76 15.29 5.05 1.45
CA GLY A 76 15.76 5.82 0.31
C GLY A 76 16.53 5.01 -0.74
N SER A 77 16.59 3.68 -0.63
CA SER A 77 17.30 2.85 -1.62
C SER A 77 16.50 2.69 -2.91
N ASN A 78 17.20 2.70 -4.04
CA ASN A 78 16.58 2.53 -5.36
C ASN A 78 16.05 1.11 -5.57
N GLU A 79 16.78 0.11 -5.06
CA GLU A 79 16.40 -1.30 -5.16
C GLU A 79 15.07 -1.57 -4.45
N LYS A 80 14.95 -1.23 -3.16
CA LYS A 80 13.69 -1.45 -2.42
C LYS A 80 12.54 -0.61 -2.94
N PHE A 81 12.80 0.58 -3.48
CA PHE A 81 11.79 1.37 -4.17
C PHE A 81 11.22 0.61 -5.37
N ALA A 82 12.09 0.08 -6.23
CA ALA A 82 11.68 -0.71 -7.39
C ALA A 82 10.97 -2.00 -6.98
N GLU A 83 11.46 -2.69 -5.94
CA GLU A 83 10.85 -3.90 -5.40
C GLU A 83 9.46 -3.65 -4.82
N SER A 84 9.25 -2.57 -4.06
CA SER A 84 7.94 -2.20 -3.51
C SER A 84 6.93 -1.93 -4.62
N ASN A 85 7.32 -1.18 -5.65
CA ASN A 85 6.44 -0.90 -6.80
C ASN A 85 6.15 -2.15 -7.65
N ALA A 86 7.12 -3.04 -7.81
CA ALA A 86 6.92 -4.34 -8.46
C ALA A 86 5.99 -5.24 -7.65
N ARG A 87 6.13 -5.27 -6.32
CA ARG A 87 5.26 -6.01 -5.39
C ARG A 87 3.82 -5.54 -5.45
N PHE A 88 3.57 -4.23 -5.60
CA PHE A 88 2.22 -3.72 -5.80
C PHE A 88 1.52 -4.42 -6.99
N LYS A 89 2.24 -4.57 -8.10
CA LYS A 89 1.73 -5.25 -9.29
C LYS A 89 1.51 -6.74 -9.05
N THR A 90 2.49 -7.46 -8.48
CA THR A 90 2.38 -8.91 -8.26
C THR A 90 1.27 -9.25 -7.27
N ASN A 91 1.16 -8.51 -6.16
CA ASN A 91 0.10 -8.66 -5.18
C ASN A 91 -1.27 -8.29 -5.75
N GLY A 92 -1.37 -7.22 -6.54
CA GLY A 92 -2.60 -6.87 -7.25
C GLY A 92 -3.06 -7.96 -8.20
N TYR A 93 -2.13 -8.65 -8.86
CA TYR A 93 -2.46 -9.81 -9.69
C TYR A 93 -2.98 -10.97 -8.84
N ARG A 94 -2.33 -11.30 -7.71
CA ARG A 94 -2.80 -12.35 -6.79
C ARG A 94 -4.23 -12.09 -6.32
N VAL A 95 -4.50 -10.86 -5.88
CA VAL A 95 -5.84 -10.40 -5.48
C VAL A 95 -6.86 -10.58 -6.60
N ALA A 96 -6.55 -10.11 -7.82
CA ALA A 96 -7.46 -10.23 -8.95
C ALA A 96 -7.74 -11.69 -9.32
N LYS A 97 -6.70 -12.54 -9.30
CA LYS A 97 -6.82 -13.96 -9.64
C LYS A 97 -7.63 -14.75 -8.61
N ALA A 98 -7.57 -14.37 -7.35
CA ALA A 98 -8.34 -14.98 -6.27
C ALA A 98 -9.80 -14.50 -6.25
N GLY A 99 -10.05 -13.22 -6.58
CA GLY A 99 -11.39 -12.65 -6.58
C GLY A 99 -12.23 -12.97 -7.83
N TYR A 100 -11.58 -13.32 -8.95
CA TYR A 100 -12.25 -13.45 -10.24
C TYR A 100 -11.74 -14.65 -11.06
N GLY A 101 -12.69 -15.44 -11.59
CA GLY A 101 -12.41 -16.49 -12.57
C GLY A 101 -11.77 -15.94 -13.84
N TRP A 102 -11.07 -16.79 -14.60
CA TRP A 102 -10.30 -16.36 -15.78
C TRP A 102 -11.18 -15.76 -16.89
N TRP A 103 -12.45 -16.14 -16.99
CA TRP A 103 -13.39 -15.58 -17.96
C TRP A 103 -13.96 -14.21 -17.56
N ASN A 104 -13.76 -13.77 -16.31
CA ASN A 104 -14.36 -12.53 -15.83
C ASN A 104 -13.49 -11.32 -16.22
N PRO A 105 -14.01 -10.34 -16.99
CA PRO A 105 -13.25 -9.18 -17.44
C PRO A 105 -12.74 -8.30 -16.29
N LEU A 106 -13.44 -8.27 -15.14
CA LEU A 106 -13.00 -7.52 -13.95
C LEU A 106 -11.62 -7.98 -13.45
N ARG A 107 -11.28 -9.27 -13.62
CA ARG A 107 -9.94 -9.80 -13.31
C ARG A 107 -8.85 -8.97 -13.97
N TYR A 108 -9.01 -8.73 -15.26
CA TYR A 108 -8.01 -8.03 -16.09
C TYR A 108 -8.03 -6.52 -15.86
N ILE A 109 -9.19 -5.96 -15.54
CA ILE A 109 -9.30 -4.56 -15.13
C ILE A 109 -8.52 -4.32 -13.84
N VAL A 110 -8.74 -5.14 -12.80
CA VAL A 110 -8.01 -5.02 -11.52
C VAL A 110 -6.50 -5.24 -11.72
N MET A 111 -6.10 -6.22 -12.53
CA MET A 111 -4.69 -6.42 -12.88
C MET A 111 -4.11 -5.18 -13.57
N ASN A 112 -4.81 -4.60 -14.55
CA ASN A 112 -4.33 -3.42 -15.24
C ASN A 112 -4.26 -2.19 -14.32
N GLN A 113 -5.20 -2.04 -13.39
CA GLN A 113 -5.17 -0.99 -12.38
C GLN A 113 -3.95 -1.13 -11.46
N ALA A 114 -3.68 -2.33 -10.93
CA ALA A 114 -2.49 -2.58 -10.12
C ALA A 114 -1.18 -2.29 -10.87
N ARG A 115 -1.11 -2.71 -12.15
CA ARG A 115 0.03 -2.42 -13.03
C ARG A 115 0.20 -0.91 -13.25
N ARG A 116 -0.89 -0.19 -13.55
CA ARG A 116 -0.84 1.26 -13.79
C ARG A 116 -0.38 2.01 -12.54
N PHE A 117 -0.91 1.65 -11.38
CA PHE A 117 -0.50 2.28 -10.12
C PHE A 117 0.96 2.04 -9.81
N GLY A 118 1.43 0.78 -9.85
CA GLY A 118 2.86 0.47 -9.64
C GLY A 118 3.78 1.21 -10.62
N ASN A 119 3.40 1.33 -11.89
CA ASN A 119 4.16 2.10 -12.88
C ASN A 119 4.19 3.60 -12.57
N LEU A 120 3.08 4.18 -12.11
CA LEU A 120 3.02 5.59 -11.75
C LEU A 120 3.87 5.88 -10.52
N CYS A 121 3.81 5.02 -9.49
CA CYS A 121 4.70 5.10 -8.34
C CYS A 121 6.16 4.98 -8.76
N GLN A 122 6.49 4.09 -9.70
CA GLN A 122 7.85 3.95 -10.21
C GLN A 122 8.35 5.22 -10.92
N LEU A 123 7.50 5.90 -11.69
CA LEU A 123 7.88 7.08 -12.47
C LEU A 123 7.94 8.36 -11.62
N PHE A 124 7.04 8.51 -10.65
CA PHE A 124 6.83 9.79 -9.95
C PHE A 124 7.07 9.71 -8.44
N GLY A 125 7.18 8.52 -7.88
CA GLY A 125 7.24 8.29 -6.44
C GLY A 125 8.61 8.45 -5.80
N TRP A 126 9.69 8.60 -6.58
CA TRP A 126 11.06 8.62 -6.05
C TRP A 126 11.30 9.73 -5.03
N SER A 127 10.85 10.95 -5.31
CA SER A 127 11.01 12.07 -4.38
C SER A 127 10.30 11.81 -3.04
N ALA A 128 9.12 11.18 -3.08
CA ALA A 128 8.36 10.84 -1.88
C ALA A 128 9.04 9.69 -1.11
N TRP A 129 9.60 8.70 -1.82
CA TRP A 129 10.37 7.61 -1.20
C TRP A 129 11.59 8.13 -0.43
N CYS A 130 12.33 9.08 -0.99
CA CYS A 130 13.51 9.67 -0.33
C CYS A 130 13.17 10.71 0.75
N SER A 131 11.92 11.12 0.88
CA SER A 131 11.52 12.12 1.86
C SER A 131 11.33 11.47 3.24
N PRO A 132 11.70 12.14 4.34
CA PRO A 132 11.43 11.63 5.68
C PRO A 132 9.93 11.36 5.87
N CYS A 133 9.60 10.19 6.43
CA CYS A 133 8.21 9.90 6.76
C CYS A 133 7.71 10.84 7.86
N GLU A 134 6.59 11.52 7.61
CA GLU A 134 5.95 12.45 8.57
C GLU A 134 4.64 11.91 9.15
N CYS A 135 4.41 10.60 9.09
CA CYS A 135 3.23 9.98 9.68
C CYS A 135 3.19 10.19 11.21
N ALA A 136 2.02 9.98 11.82
CA ALA A 136 1.84 10.19 13.26
C ALA A 136 2.79 9.31 14.11
N VAL A 137 3.18 8.13 13.63
CA VAL A 137 4.15 7.25 14.30
C VAL A 137 5.53 7.92 14.33
N CYS A 138 6.04 8.36 13.17
CA CYS A 138 7.33 9.03 13.07
C CYS A 138 7.38 10.35 13.84
N ARG A 139 6.28 11.12 13.85
CA ARG A 139 6.19 12.37 14.63
C ARG A 139 6.31 12.12 16.13
N LYS A 140 5.53 11.18 16.67
CA LYS A 140 5.59 10.80 18.09
C LYS A 140 6.98 10.31 18.49
N LYS A 141 7.63 9.51 17.64
CA LYS A 141 8.99 9.03 17.91
C LYS A 141 9.99 10.18 18.02
N LYS A 142 9.95 11.13 17.08
CA LYS A 142 10.79 12.35 17.12
C LYS A 142 10.51 13.21 18.36
N GLU A 143 9.25 13.35 18.77
CA GLU A 143 8.88 14.08 20.00
C GLU A 143 9.47 13.43 21.25
N MET A 144 9.46 12.09 21.33
CA MET A 144 10.05 11.36 22.44
C MET A 144 11.59 11.40 22.45
N GLU A 145 12.23 11.44 21.29
CA GLU A 145 13.70 11.52 21.18
C GLU A 145 14.25 12.91 21.51
N ASN A 146 13.42 13.95 21.39
CA ASN A 146 13.79 15.35 21.67
C ASN A 146 13.36 15.83 23.07
N ALA A 147 12.74 14.98 23.89
CA ALA A 147 12.26 15.27 25.25
C ALA A 147 13.25 14.77 26.32
#